data_AF-A0A0V1NUR6-F1
#
_entry.id   AF-A0A0V1NUR6-F1
#
_cell.length_a   1.000
_cell.length_b   1.000
_cell.length_c   1.000
_cell.angle_alpha   90.00
_cell.angle_beta   90.00
_cell.angle_gamma   90.00
#
_symmetry.space_group_name_H-M   'P 1'
#
loop_
_entity.id
_entity.type
_entity.pdbx_description
1 polymer ?
#
loop_
_entity_poly.entity_id
_entity_poly.type
_entity_poly.pdbx_seq_one_letter_code
_entity_poly.pdbx_strand_id
1 'polypeptide(L)'
;MESDYSTFMDSAMAMGWSRISNMPLNELNAWIEDPSQMDAFIQELPQVKTLLSEKEMLIAQNRNAAEFNLNLGNPSLADAKESVLKAYEEAKKWKLQFEEKLASLNSAAEQRSLETTHALLQAAAAEAEDESDRIAQELLNGNISTNDFVEAYRPKRVLAHMRKIKCEKLAELLATSDMVQHHRSNP
;
A
#
# COMPACT_ATOMS: atom_id res chain seq x y z
N MET A 1 -30.22 -7.25 -33.62
CA MET A 1 -31.09 -6.15 -33.14
C MET A 1 -31.97 -5.59 -34.25
N GLU A 2 -31.47 -4.90 -35.29
CA GLU A 2 -32.33 -4.45 -36.42
C GLU A 2 -32.98 -5.62 -37.19
N SER A 3 -32.24 -6.71 -37.41
CA SER A 3 -32.74 -7.92 -38.08
C SER A 3 -33.87 -8.62 -37.30
N ASP A 4 -33.83 -8.59 -35.97
CA ASP A 4 -34.81 -9.29 -35.12
C ASP A 4 -36.10 -8.49 -35.00
N TYR A 5 -35.98 -7.16 -34.90
CA TYR A 5 -37.12 -6.25 -34.89
C TYR A 5 -37.85 -6.25 -36.25
N SER A 6 -37.10 -6.23 -37.36
CA SER A 6 -37.70 -6.34 -38.71
C SER A 6 -38.49 -7.65 -38.84
N THR A 7 -37.90 -8.77 -38.44
CA THR A 7 -38.56 -10.09 -38.50
C THR A 7 -39.82 -10.15 -37.62
N PHE A 8 -39.77 -9.54 -36.44
CA PHE A 8 -40.92 -9.39 -35.55
C PHE A 8 -42.03 -8.56 -36.19
N MET A 9 -41.69 -7.40 -36.77
CA MET A 9 -42.65 -6.52 -37.44
C MET A 9 -43.29 -7.20 -38.64
N ASP A 10 -42.51 -7.92 -39.45
CA ASP A 10 -43.02 -8.68 -40.60
C ASP A 10 -44.02 -9.77 -40.18
N SER A 11 -43.73 -10.48 -39.09
CA SER A 11 -44.64 -11.47 -38.49
C SER A 11 -45.92 -10.84 -37.95
N ALA A 12 -45.81 -9.71 -37.24
CA ALA A 12 -46.96 -8.98 -36.72
C ALA A 12 -47.85 -8.43 -37.83
N MET A 13 -47.25 -7.87 -38.89
CA MET A 13 -47.95 -7.38 -40.08
C MET A 13 -48.64 -8.51 -40.84
N ALA A 14 -47.97 -9.65 -41.05
CA ALA A 14 -48.56 -10.80 -41.74
C ALA A 14 -49.78 -11.36 -40.97
N MET A 15 -49.69 -11.45 -39.65
CA MET A 15 -50.80 -11.93 -38.81
C MET A 15 -51.94 -10.91 -38.74
N GLY A 16 -51.62 -9.62 -38.61
CA GLY A 16 -52.58 -8.53 -38.64
C GLY A 16 -53.36 -8.51 -39.96
N TRP A 17 -52.64 -8.57 -41.09
CA TRP A 17 -53.25 -8.62 -42.42
C TRP A 17 -54.13 -9.86 -42.62
N SER A 18 -53.67 -11.03 -42.19
CA SER A 18 -54.46 -12.27 -42.25
C SER A 18 -55.78 -12.14 -41.49
N ARG A 19 -55.78 -11.56 -40.28
CA ARG A 19 -57.01 -11.36 -39.50
C ARG A 19 -57.94 -10.30 -40.11
N ILE A 20 -57.39 -9.18 -40.58
CA ILE A 20 -58.16 -8.11 -41.25
C ILE A 20 -58.83 -8.63 -42.53
N SER A 21 -58.12 -9.45 -43.32
CA SER A 21 -58.65 -10.01 -44.56
C SER A 21 -59.82 -10.98 -44.37
N ASN A 22 -59.98 -11.53 -43.16
CA ASN A 22 -61.05 -12.45 -42.79
C ASN A 22 -62.19 -11.77 -42.01
N MET A 23 -62.14 -10.43 -41.84
CA MET A 23 -63.13 -9.65 -41.10
C MET A 23 -64.31 -9.24 -42.00
N PRO A 24 -65.56 -9.28 -41.52
CA PRO A 24 -66.71 -8.90 -42.34
C PRO A 24 -66.77 -7.37 -42.54
N LEU A 25 -67.35 -6.94 -43.67
CA LEU A 25 -67.35 -5.54 -44.11
C LEU A 25 -67.99 -4.57 -43.10
N ASN A 26 -68.95 -5.03 -42.31
CA ASN A 26 -69.58 -4.22 -41.25
C ASN A 26 -68.61 -3.90 -40.11
N GLU A 27 -67.72 -4.81 -39.74
CA GLU A 27 -66.69 -4.58 -38.72
C GLU A 27 -65.59 -3.64 -39.25
N LEU A 28 -65.19 -3.80 -40.52
CA LEU A 28 -64.25 -2.88 -41.17
C LEU A 28 -64.81 -1.46 -41.31
N ASN A 29 -66.11 -1.31 -41.61
CA ASN A 29 -66.76 -0.01 -41.63
C ASN A 29 -66.82 0.62 -40.23
N ALA A 30 -67.01 -0.19 -39.17
CA ALA A 30 -66.97 0.30 -37.80
C ALA A 30 -65.59 0.86 -37.41
N TRP A 31 -64.50 0.31 -37.95
CA TRP A 31 -63.15 0.87 -37.76
C TRP A 31 -62.96 2.23 -38.44
N ILE A 32 -63.65 2.47 -39.56
CA ILE A 32 -63.64 3.76 -40.26
C ILE A 32 -64.38 4.82 -39.41
N GLU A 33 -65.44 4.40 -38.72
CA GLU A 33 -66.23 5.26 -37.83
C GLU A 33 -65.52 5.53 -36.49
N ASP A 34 -64.76 4.55 -35.97
CA ASP A 34 -64.01 4.65 -34.73
C ASP A 34 -62.58 4.07 -34.87
N PRO A 35 -61.58 4.94 -35.11
CA PRO A 35 -60.18 4.53 -35.22
C PRO A 35 -59.60 3.85 -33.98
N SER A 36 -60.19 4.03 -32.80
CA SER A 36 -59.69 3.40 -31.56
C SER A 36 -59.84 1.87 -31.57
N GLN A 37 -60.75 1.35 -32.40
CA GLN A 37 -60.91 -0.10 -32.61
C GLN A 37 -59.70 -0.71 -33.30
N MET A 38 -59.02 0.05 -34.16
CA MET A 38 -57.77 -0.38 -34.79
C MET A 38 -56.63 -0.46 -33.77
N ASP A 39 -56.52 0.51 -32.87
CA ASP A 39 -55.53 0.49 -31.78
C ASP A 39 -55.77 -0.69 -30.83
N ALA A 40 -57.03 -0.95 -30.47
CA ALA A 40 -57.41 -2.12 -29.69
C ALA A 40 -57.05 -3.43 -30.41
N PHE A 41 -57.32 -3.52 -31.71
CA PHE A 41 -56.94 -4.68 -32.51
C PHE A 41 -55.42 -4.90 -32.53
N ILE A 42 -54.62 -3.84 -32.70
CA ILE A 42 -53.15 -3.93 -32.69
C ILE A 42 -52.66 -4.40 -31.31
N GLN A 43 -53.22 -3.87 -30.22
CA GLN A 43 -52.91 -4.32 -28.86
C GLN A 43 -53.29 -5.78 -28.60
N GLU A 44 -54.27 -6.31 -29.33
CA GLU A 44 -54.72 -7.70 -29.26
C GLU A 44 -53.88 -8.68 -30.09
N LEU A 45 -52.94 -8.18 -30.91
CA LEU A 45 -52.01 -9.05 -31.64
C LEU A 45 -51.08 -9.77 -30.65
N PRO A 46 -50.92 -11.11 -30.77
CA PRO A 46 -50.06 -11.88 -29.87
C PRO A 46 -48.63 -11.33 -29.79
N GLN A 47 -48.07 -10.90 -30.92
CA GLN A 47 -46.75 -10.30 -31.01
C GLN A 47 -46.63 -9.04 -30.13
N VAL A 48 -47.63 -8.16 -30.19
CA VAL A 48 -47.67 -6.91 -29.40
C VAL A 48 -47.84 -7.22 -27.92
N LYS A 49 -48.72 -8.18 -27.57
CA LYS A 49 -48.90 -8.63 -26.18
C LYS A 49 -47.61 -9.21 -25.58
N THR A 50 -46.91 -10.07 -26.32
CA THR A 50 -45.62 -10.63 -25.89
C THR A 50 -44.61 -9.52 -25.66
N LEU A 51 -44.48 -8.56 -26.59
CA LEU A 51 -43.54 -7.45 -26.46
C LEU A 51 -43.85 -6.56 -25.25
N LEU A 52 -45.12 -6.26 -24.99
CA LEU A 52 -45.54 -5.49 -23.82
C LEU A 52 -45.25 -6.24 -22.52
N SER A 53 -45.49 -7.55 -22.48
CA SER A 53 -45.15 -8.39 -21.33
C SER A 53 -43.64 -8.46 -21.08
N GLU A 54 -42.83 -8.61 -22.14
CA GLU A 54 -41.38 -8.58 -22.04
C GLU A 54 -40.87 -7.22 -21.54
N LYS A 55 -41.44 -6.13 -22.04
CA LYS A 55 -41.15 -4.77 -21.56
C LYS A 55 -41.44 -4.65 -20.07
N GLU A 56 -42.62 -5.06 -19.60
CA GLU A 56 -42.99 -5.01 -18.19
C GLU A 56 -42.06 -5.87 -17.33
N MET A 57 -41.72 -7.07 -17.80
CA MET A 57 -40.76 -7.95 -17.14
C MET A 57 -39.38 -7.28 -17.01
N LEU A 58 -38.86 -6.66 -18.08
CA LEU A 58 -37.57 -5.97 -18.06
C LEU A 58 -37.59 -4.76 -17.13
N ILE A 59 -38.69 -4.00 -17.11
CA ILE A 59 -38.87 -2.88 -16.18
C ILE A 59 -38.84 -3.40 -14.74
N ALA A 60 -39.57 -4.47 -14.44
CA ALA A 60 -39.59 -5.08 -13.11
C ALA A 60 -38.21 -5.60 -12.70
N GLN A 61 -37.50 -6.27 -13.62
CA GLN A 61 -36.14 -6.76 -13.38
C GLN A 61 -35.15 -5.62 -13.13
N ASN A 62 -35.20 -4.56 -13.95
CA ASN A 62 -34.34 -3.39 -13.78
C ASN A 62 -34.61 -2.70 -12.44
N ARG A 63 -35.89 -2.54 -12.07
CA ARG A 63 -36.29 -1.98 -10.79
C ARG A 63 -35.77 -2.80 -9.62
N ASN A 64 -35.93 -4.12 -9.65
CA ASN A 64 -35.42 -5.00 -8.61
C ASN A 64 -33.89 -4.92 -8.50
N ALA A 65 -33.18 -4.87 -9.62
CA ALA A 65 -31.73 -4.72 -9.63
C ALA A 65 -31.30 -3.35 -9.06
N ALA A 66 -32.00 -2.27 -9.39
CA ALA A 66 -31.75 -0.95 -8.85
C ALA A 66 -32.01 -0.89 -7.34
N GLU A 67 -33.12 -1.46 -6.86
CA GLU A 67 -33.44 -1.54 -5.43
C GLU A 67 -32.40 -2.38 -4.67
N PHE A 68 -31.96 -3.51 -5.22
CA PHE A 68 -30.89 -4.32 -4.65
C PHE A 68 -29.55 -3.56 -4.58
N ASN A 69 -29.19 -2.85 -5.66
CA ASN A 69 -27.98 -2.04 -5.70
C ASN A 69 -28.01 -0.90 -4.68
N LEU A 70 -29.17 -0.24 -4.51
CA LEU A 70 -29.36 0.78 -3.49
C LEU A 70 -29.28 0.19 -2.07
N ASN A 71 -29.80 -1.02 -1.86
CA ASN A 71 -29.73 -1.69 -0.56
C ASN A 71 -28.30 -2.17 -0.23
N LEU A 72 -27.53 -2.64 -1.21
CA LEU A 72 -26.11 -2.95 -1.04
C LEU A 72 -25.24 -1.70 -0.84
N GLY A 73 -25.62 -0.59 -1.48
CA GLY A 73 -24.92 0.69 -1.39
C GLY A 73 -25.16 1.46 -0.08
N ASN A 74 -26.05 0.99 0.79
CA ASN A 74 -26.52 1.67 2.00
C ASN A 74 -26.31 0.78 3.24
N PRO A 75 -26.36 1.34 4.46
CA PRO A 75 -25.26 1.98 5.18
C PRO A 75 -23.98 1.12 5.27
N SER A 76 -24.11 -0.20 5.21
CA SER A 76 -23.04 -1.16 5.52
C SER A 76 -21.82 -1.02 4.60
N LEU A 77 -22.00 -0.74 3.30
CA LEU A 77 -20.88 -0.52 2.38
C LEU A 77 -20.15 0.81 2.65
N ALA A 78 -20.89 1.85 3.01
CA ALA A 78 -20.31 3.14 3.36
C ALA A 78 -19.51 3.01 4.68
N ASP A 79 -20.09 2.36 5.68
CA ASP A 79 -19.46 2.08 6.98
C ASP A 79 -18.19 1.22 6.81
N ALA A 80 -18.25 0.18 5.96
CA ALA A 80 -17.10 -0.66 5.66
C ALA A 80 -15.98 0.13 4.96
N LYS A 81 -16.32 0.99 3.99
CA LYS A 81 -15.33 1.87 3.33
C LYS A 81 -14.69 2.82 4.32
N GLU A 82 -15.48 3.44 5.21
CA GLU A 82 -14.97 4.33 6.24
C GLU A 82 -14.07 3.59 7.23
N SER A 83 -14.45 2.38 7.65
CA SER A 83 -13.65 1.53 8.54
C SER A 83 -12.31 1.16 7.92
N VAL A 84 -12.30 0.76 6.64
CA VAL A 84 -11.06 0.45 5.90
C VAL A 84 -10.17 1.69 5.79
N LEU A 85 -10.75 2.85 5.50
CA LEU A 85 -10.00 4.10 5.38
C LEU A 85 -9.37 4.51 6.71
N LYS A 86 -10.10 4.41 7.82
CA LYS A 86 -9.57 4.64 9.18
C LYS A 86 -8.43 3.68 9.51
N ALA A 87 -8.62 2.38 9.29
CA ALA A 87 -7.59 1.38 9.56
C ALA A 87 -6.32 1.62 8.70
N TYR A 88 -6.49 2.04 7.45
CA TYR A 88 -5.38 2.39 6.58
C TYR A 88 -4.62 3.62 7.06
N GLU A 89 -5.32 4.68 7.48
CA GLU A 89 -4.70 5.89 8.03
C GLU A 89 -3.93 5.60 9.32
N GLU A 90 -4.50 4.79 10.20
CA GLU A 90 -3.82 4.33 11.42
C GLU A 90 -2.56 3.51 11.08
N ALA A 91 -2.66 2.53 10.18
CA ALA A 91 -1.53 1.74 9.74
C ALA A 91 -0.42 2.61 9.13
N LYS A 92 -0.79 3.61 8.32
CA LYS A 92 0.15 4.58 7.75
C LYS A 92 0.86 5.39 8.84
N LYS A 93 0.12 5.85 9.85
CA LYS A 93 0.68 6.55 11.02
C LYS A 93 1.66 5.67 11.78
N TRP A 94 1.29 4.41 12.07
CA TRP A 94 2.16 3.47 12.76
C TRP A 94 3.43 3.15 11.98
N LYS A 95 3.31 2.98 10.66
CA LYS A 95 4.45 2.79 9.76
C LYS A 95 5.42 3.95 9.84
N LEU A 96 4.92 5.19 9.77
CA LEU A 96 5.77 6.38 9.84
C LEU A 96 6.50 6.48 11.20
N GLN A 97 5.78 6.23 12.31
CA GLN A 97 6.41 6.20 13.63
C GLN A 97 7.44 5.07 13.77
N PHE A 98 7.20 3.92 13.15
CA PHE A 98 8.15 2.81 13.13
C PHE A 98 9.41 3.19 12.35
N GLU A 99 9.26 3.79 11.15
CA GLU A 99 10.38 4.24 10.31
C GLU A 99 11.22 5.31 11.02
N GLU A 100 10.59 6.26 11.72
CA GLU A 100 11.28 7.26 12.54
C GLU A 100 12.08 6.61 13.69
N LYS A 101 11.46 5.67 14.41
CA LYS A 101 12.13 4.93 15.50
C LYS A 101 13.27 4.07 14.97
N LEU A 102 13.10 3.44 13.81
CA LEU A 102 14.12 2.63 13.16
C LEU A 102 15.30 3.49 12.72
N ALA A 103 15.05 4.66 12.13
CA ALA A 103 16.10 5.61 11.76
C ALA A 103 16.88 6.09 13.00
N SER A 104 16.18 6.42 14.09
CA SER A 104 16.81 6.78 15.37
C SER A 104 17.66 5.66 15.95
N LEU A 105 17.14 4.41 15.92
CA LEU A 105 17.87 3.23 16.37
C LEU A 105 19.12 2.97 15.53
N ASN A 106 19.00 3.04 14.20
CA ASN A 106 20.13 2.83 13.30
C ASN A 106 21.22 3.89 13.50
N SER A 107 20.85 5.17 13.63
CA SER A 107 21.82 6.23 13.92
C SER A 107 22.54 6.01 15.26
N ALA A 108 21.80 5.61 16.30
CA ALA A 108 22.40 5.27 17.60
C ALA A 108 23.29 4.02 17.51
N ALA A 109 22.91 3.03 16.70
CA ALA A 109 23.68 1.82 16.46
C ALA A 109 24.97 2.12 15.67
N GLU A 110 24.94 3.00 14.68
CA GLU A 110 26.12 3.45 13.92
C GLU A 110 27.13 4.19 14.81
N GLN A 111 26.63 5.10 15.67
CA GLN A 111 27.48 5.80 16.66
C GLN A 111 28.08 4.85 17.70
N ARG A 112 27.36 3.77 18.03
CA ARG A 112 27.80 2.73 18.97
C ARG A 112 28.37 1.50 18.29
N SER A 113 28.61 1.58 16.98
CA SER A 113 29.20 0.46 16.25
C SER A 113 30.58 0.18 16.84
N LEU A 114 30.95 -1.09 16.84
CA LEU A 114 32.23 -1.52 17.42
C LEU A 114 33.39 -0.90 16.62
N GLU A 115 33.17 -0.65 15.33
CA GLU A 115 34.07 0.03 14.40
C GLU A 115 34.26 1.52 14.79
N THR A 116 33.18 2.27 15.00
CA THR A 116 33.26 3.66 15.50
C THR A 116 33.95 3.71 16.86
N THR A 117 33.60 2.78 17.76
CA THR A 117 34.21 2.68 19.09
C THR A 117 35.71 2.39 18.99
N HIS A 118 36.12 1.52 18.08
CA HIS A 118 37.52 1.18 17.82
C HIS A 118 38.29 2.39 17.28
N ALA A 119 37.74 3.11 16.30
CA ALA A 119 38.37 4.31 15.75
C ALA A 119 38.55 5.41 16.82
N LEU A 120 37.53 5.65 17.65
CA LEU A 120 37.62 6.61 18.76
C LEU A 120 38.66 6.19 19.81
N LEU A 121 38.73 4.89 20.12
CA LEU A 121 39.72 4.37 21.07
C LEU A 121 41.15 4.49 20.53
N GLN A 122 41.35 4.28 19.22
CA GLN A 122 42.64 4.50 18.55
C GLN A 122 43.08 5.96 18.64
N ALA A 123 42.19 6.91 18.36
CA ALA A 123 42.48 8.33 18.51
C ALA A 123 42.85 8.69 19.96
N ALA A 124 42.10 8.18 20.94
CA ALA A 124 42.39 8.40 22.36
C ALA A 124 43.69 7.70 22.83
N ALA A 125 44.11 6.60 22.18
CA ALA A 125 45.39 5.96 22.44
C ALA A 125 46.55 6.83 21.94
N ALA A 126 46.44 7.34 20.71
CA ALA A 126 47.43 8.24 20.11
C ALA A 126 47.57 9.54 20.93
N GLU A 127 46.47 10.16 21.33
CA GLU A 127 46.51 11.36 22.18
C GLU A 127 47.22 11.12 23.53
N ALA A 128 47.01 9.95 24.14
CA ALA A 128 47.70 9.59 25.39
C ALA A 128 49.20 9.32 25.17
N GLU A 129 49.56 8.78 24.01
CA GLU A 129 50.95 8.57 23.59
C GLU A 129 51.66 9.93 23.38
N ASP A 130 51.06 10.82 22.60
CA ASP A 130 51.55 12.18 22.34
C ASP A 130 51.73 12.98 23.65
N GLU A 131 50.77 12.90 24.57
CA GLU A 131 50.87 13.58 25.87
C GLU A 131 52.03 13.04 26.71
N SER A 132 52.24 11.72 26.70
CA SER A 132 53.38 11.12 27.40
C SER A 132 54.72 11.48 26.75
N ASP A 133 54.77 11.57 25.42
CA ASP A 133 55.96 11.99 24.70
C ASP A 133 56.26 13.48 24.93
N ARG A 134 55.23 14.33 25.03
CA ARG A 134 55.41 15.74 25.43
C ARG A 134 56.06 15.87 26.80
N ILE A 135 55.61 15.10 27.80
CA ILE A 135 56.22 15.08 29.14
C ILE A 135 57.67 14.59 29.08
N ALA A 136 57.97 13.61 28.22
CA ALA A 136 59.36 13.17 28.01
C ALA A 136 60.23 14.26 27.38
N GLN A 137 59.69 15.02 26.42
CA GLN A 137 60.40 16.16 25.82
C GLN A 137 60.65 17.27 26.84
N GLU A 138 59.72 17.54 27.76
CA GLU A 138 59.94 18.51 28.83
C GLU A 138 61.13 18.13 29.72
N LEU A 139 61.32 16.84 30.03
CA LEU A 139 62.48 16.37 30.77
C LEU A 139 63.78 16.58 29.99
N LEU A 140 63.80 16.23 28.71
CA LEU A 140 64.98 16.38 27.84
C LEU A 140 65.40 17.85 27.68
N ASN A 141 64.42 18.76 27.69
CA ASN A 141 64.64 20.19 27.63
C ASN A 141 65.00 20.81 28.99
N GLY A 142 64.95 20.04 30.08
CA GLY A 142 65.21 20.51 31.44
C GLY A 142 64.10 21.37 32.05
N ASN A 143 62.88 21.30 31.49
CA ASN A 143 61.72 22.10 31.92
C ASN A 143 60.96 21.49 33.12
N ILE A 144 61.23 20.22 33.44
CA ILE A 144 60.61 19.48 34.55
C ILE A 144 61.69 18.75 35.34
N SER A 145 61.49 18.62 36.66
CA SER A 145 62.40 17.87 37.51
C SER A 145 62.24 16.36 37.29
N THR A 146 63.27 15.58 37.63
CA THR A 146 63.22 14.11 37.51
C THR A 146 62.09 13.51 38.37
N ASN A 147 61.82 14.07 39.55
CA ASN A 147 60.77 13.56 40.43
C ASN A 147 59.38 13.83 39.84
N ASP A 148 59.13 15.05 39.37
CA ASP A 148 57.86 15.44 38.79
C ASP A 148 57.60 14.73 37.45
N PHE A 149 58.66 14.45 36.68
CA PHE A 149 58.59 13.63 35.47
C PHE A 149 58.03 12.23 35.77
N VAL A 150 58.55 11.55 36.80
CA VAL A 150 58.09 10.19 37.13
C VAL A 150 56.61 10.20 37.54
N GLU A 151 56.17 11.21 38.29
CA GLU A 151 54.78 11.37 38.70
C GLU A 151 53.84 11.66 37.51
N ALA A 152 54.27 12.50 36.56
CA ALA A 152 53.44 12.89 35.42
C ALA A 152 53.45 11.87 34.25
N TYR A 153 54.62 11.34 33.92
CA TYR A 153 54.82 10.47 32.75
C TYR A 153 54.22 9.07 32.96
N ARG A 154 54.48 8.45 34.11
CA ARG A 154 54.06 7.07 34.40
C ARG A 154 52.56 6.84 34.20
N PRO A 155 51.64 7.64 34.76
CA PRO A 155 50.20 7.43 34.56
C PRO A 155 49.78 7.59 33.09
N LYS A 156 50.38 8.56 32.36
CA LYS A 156 50.07 8.80 30.94
C LYS A 156 50.55 7.63 30.06
N ARG A 157 51.77 7.15 30.28
CA ARG A 157 52.34 6.02 29.53
C ARG A 157 51.59 4.71 29.82
N VAL A 158 51.21 4.47 31.07
CA VAL A 158 50.35 3.33 31.44
C VAL A 158 48.98 3.42 30.74
N LEU A 159 48.37 4.61 30.70
CA LEU A 159 47.10 4.83 30.01
C LEU A 159 47.21 4.58 28.50
N ALA A 160 48.26 5.07 27.86
CA ALA A 160 48.52 4.86 26.43
C ALA A 160 48.64 3.36 26.10
N HIS A 161 49.48 2.61 26.84
CA HIS A 161 49.62 1.17 26.66
C HIS A 161 48.31 0.40 26.92
N MET A 162 47.57 0.76 27.97
CA MET A 162 46.29 0.12 28.26
C MET A 162 45.29 0.34 27.11
N ARG A 163 45.20 1.56 26.56
CA ARG A 163 44.33 1.87 25.43
C ARG A 163 44.77 1.13 24.17
N LYS A 164 46.07 1.05 23.89
CA LYS A 164 46.63 0.30 22.76
C LYS A 164 46.26 -1.18 22.80
N ILE A 165 46.44 -1.85 23.95
CA ILE A 165 46.04 -3.25 24.13
C ILE A 165 44.53 -3.42 23.93
N LYS A 166 43.72 -2.48 24.44
CA LYS A 166 42.26 -2.52 24.24
C LYS A 166 41.88 -2.34 22.76
N CYS A 167 42.59 -1.51 21.99
CA CYS A 167 42.40 -1.42 20.54
C CYS A 167 42.70 -2.76 19.86
N GLU A 168 43.85 -3.36 20.15
CA GLU A 168 44.25 -4.65 19.57
C GLU A 168 43.22 -5.74 19.87
N LYS A 169 42.74 -5.82 21.12
CA LYS A 169 41.71 -6.78 21.52
C LYS A 169 40.36 -6.52 20.87
N LEU A 170 39.97 -5.26 20.70
CA LEU A 170 38.73 -4.91 20.01
C LEU A 170 38.83 -5.22 18.49
N ALA A 171 40.00 -5.02 17.88
CA ALA A 171 40.25 -5.41 16.49
C ALA A 171 40.16 -6.93 16.27
N GLU A 172 40.68 -7.74 17.20
CA GLU A 172 40.51 -9.20 17.18
C GLU A 172 39.02 -9.61 17.24
N LEU A 173 38.23 -8.95 18.10
CA LEU A 173 36.78 -9.20 18.21
C LEU A 173 36.00 -8.80 16.96
N LEU A 174 36.36 -7.68 16.32
CA LEU A 174 35.77 -7.25 15.05
C LEU A 174 36.06 -8.26 13.93
N ALA A 175 37.33 -8.65 13.77
CA ALA A 175 37.72 -9.63 12.76
C ALA A 175 36.99 -10.98 12.93
N THR A 176 36.81 -11.44 14.17
CA THR A 176 36.06 -12.68 14.44
C THR A 176 34.56 -12.53 14.21
N SER A 177 33.97 -11.39 14.53
CA SER A 177 32.56 -11.09 14.25
C SER A 177 32.27 -11.08 12.74
N ASP A 178 33.15 -10.46 11.96
CA ASP A 178 33.02 -10.40 10.49
C ASP A 178 33.14 -11.78 9.84
N MET A 179 34.02 -12.65 10.36
CA MET A 179 34.14 -14.04 9.92
C MET A 179 32.85 -14.85 10.18
N VAL A 180 32.15 -14.58 11.28
CA VAL A 180 30.89 -15.27 11.65
C VAL A 180 29.71 -14.78 10.80
N GLN A 181 29.68 -13.49 10.44
CA GLN A 181 28.65 -12.93 9.53
C GLN A 181 28.83 -13.47 8.11
N HIS A 182 30.06 -13.54 7.59
CA HIS A 182 30.33 -14.10 6.26
C HIS A 182 29.96 -15.59 6.13
N HIS A 183 30.07 -16.38 7.20
CA HIS A 183 29.62 -17.79 7.20
C HIS A 183 28.10 -17.97 7.20
N ARG A 184 27.32 -16.95 7.61
CA ARG A 184 25.84 -16.99 7.57
C ARG A 184 25.27 -16.50 6.25
N SER A 185 26.04 -15.74 5.48
CA SER A 185 25.61 -15.18 4.19
C SER A 185 25.98 -16.04 2.98
N ASN A 186 26.72 -17.14 3.16
CA ASN A 186 27.02 -18.08 2.10
C ASN A 186 26.21 -19.38 2.33
N PRO A 187 25.33 -19.78 1.40
CA PRO A 187 24.52 -20.99 1.52
C PRO A 187 25.35 -22.29 1.46
#